data_AF-A0A8T0CG02-F1
#
_entry.id   AF-A0A8T0CG02-F1
#
_cell.length_a   1.000
_cell.length_b   1.000
_cell.length_c   1.000
_cell.angle_alpha   90.00
_cell.angle_beta   90.00
_cell.angle_gamma   90.00
#
_symmetry.space_group_name_H-M   'P 1'
#
loop_
_entity.id
_entity.type
_entity.pdbx_description
1 polymer ?
#
loop_
_entity_poly.entity_id
_entity_poly.type
_entity_poly.pdbx_seq_one_letter_code
_entity_poly.pdbx_strand_id
1 'polypeptide(L)'
;MCGILAVLGFSGDSQAKRVRVLELSRRLKHRGPDWSGLYQHGDCYLAHQRLAVIDPASGDQPLLNEDETVVVTVNGEIYNHEKLRKLLPNHKFRTGSDCDVIAHLVSHTSNSFVFFPRKLSLLFNLYLISPYPSIVYVTTVDLSDHLIYCF
;
A
#
# COMPACT_ATOMS: atom_id res chain seq x y z
N MET A 1 0.95 -10.14 10.99
CA MET A 1 0.52 -9.58 9.69
C MET A 1 0.12 -8.14 9.91
N CYS A 2 0.56 -7.20 9.09
CA CYS A 2 0.23 -5.77 9.19
C CYS A 2 -1.28 -5.49 9.14
N GLY A 3 -1.69 -4.31 9.63
CA GLY A 3 -3.06 -3.78 9.51
C GLY A 3 -3.12 -2.65 8.49
N ILE A 4 -4.18 -2.59 7.68
CA ILE A 4 -4.39 -1.52 6.71
C ILE A 4 -5.79 -0.94 6.87
N LEU A 5 -5.89 0.39 6.79
CA LEU A 5 -7.13 1.12 6.67
C LEU A 5 -7.02 2.08 5.49
N ALA A 6 -7.98 2.02 4.57
CA ALA A 6 -8.12 3.00 3.50
C ALA A 6 -9.49 3.69 3.61
N VAL A 7 -9.52 5.01 3.47
CA VAL A 7 -10.76 5.81 3.44
C VAL A 7 -10.71 6.68 2.19
N LEU A 8 -11.72 6.59 1.32
CA LEU A 8 -11.70 7.18 -0.02
C LEU A 8 -12.95 8.02 -0.26
N GLY A 9 -12.80 9.19 -0.88
CA GLY A 9 -13.91 9.93 -1.47
C GLY A 9 -14.98 10.43 -0.49
N PHE A 10 -14.67 10.58 0.79
CA PHE A 10 -15.64 11.07 1.77
C PHE A 10 -15.61 12.61 1.82
N SER A 11 -16.71 13.29 1.49
CA SER A 11 -16.81 14.76 1.55
C SER A 11 -17.01 15.28 2.99
N GLY A 12 -16.61 16.54 3.29
CA GLY A 12 -16.74 17.17 4.63
C GLY A 12 -15.44 17.72 5.23
N ASP A 13 -15.44 18.05 6.53
CA ASP A 13 -14.29 18.63 7.26
C ASP A 13 -13.09 17.66 7.32
N SER A 14 -11.96 18.08 6.74
CA SER A 14 -10.74 17.28 6.62
C SER A 14 -10.05 17.02 7.96
N GLN A 15 -10.13 17.93 8.93
CA GLN A 15 -9.44 17.77 10.21
C GLN A 15 -10.15 16.75 11.10
N ALA A 16 -11.48 16.84 11.23
CA ALA A 16 -12.29 15.87 11.95
C ALA A 16 -12.14 14.45 11.35
N LYS A 17 -12.09 14.34 10.02
CA LYS A 17 -11.83 13.07 9.32
C LYS A 17 -10.47 12.49 9.69
N ARG A 18 -9.41 13.28 9.61
CA ARG A 18 -8.06 12.81 9.93
C ARG A 18 -7.98 12.23 11.34
N VAL A 19 -8.60 12.89 12.33
CA VAL A 19 -8.67 12.39 13.71
C VAL A 19 -9.39 11.04 13.76
N ARG A 20 -10.54 10.92 13.07
CA ARG A 20 -11.31 9.68 13.02
C ARG A 20 -10.55 8.55 12.32
N VAL A 21 -9.84 8.82 11.23
CA VAL A 21 -9.00 7.84 10.53
C VAL A 21 -7.88 7.34 11.45
N LEU A 22 -7.23 8.23 12.21
CA LEU A 22 -6.21 7.84 13.19
C LEU A 22 -6.80 6.97 14.30
N GLU A 23 -7.99 7.29 14.81
CA GLU A 23 -8.69 6.48 15.81
C GLU A 23 -8.99 5.07 15.28
N LEU A 24 -9.56 4.96 14.07
CA LEU A 24 -9.88 3.68 13.44
C LEU A 24 -8.61 2.88 13.13
N SER A 25 -7.56 3.52 12.63
CA SER A 25 -6.26 2.88 12.36
C SER A 25 -5.64 2.30 13.63
N ARG A 26 -5.74 3.00 14.78
CA ARG A 26 -5.24 2.49 16.06
C ARG A 26 -5.91 1.20 16.51
N ARG A 27 -7.17 0.95 16.13
CA ARG A 27 -7.84 -0.32 16.44
C ARG A 27 -7.16 -1.52 15.76
N LEU A 28 -6.44 -1.28 14.67
CA LEU A 28 -5.64 -2.28 13.96
C LEU A 28 -4.23 -2.46 14.54
N LYS A 29 -3.83 -1.73 15.58
CA LYS A 29 -2.46 -1.77 16.13
C LYS A 29 -2.03 -3.18 16.59
N HIS A 30 -2.96 -4.01 17.04
CA HIS A 30 -2.67 -5.40 17.41
C HIS A 30 -2.13 -6.25 16.23
N ARG A 31 -2.38 -5.84 14.99
CA ARG A 31 -1.83 -6.47 13.77
C ARG A 31 -0.39 -6.03 13.49
N GLY A 32 -0.08 -4.77 13.75
CA GLY A 32 1.23 -4.17 13.51
C GLY A 32 1.65 -3.25 14.66
N PRO A 33 2.27 -3.79 15.72
CA PRO A 33 2.59 -3.03 16.92
C PRO A 33 3.86 -2.16 16.78
N ASP A 34 4.69 -2.41 15.76
CA ASP A 34 6.05 -1.86 15.68
C ASP A 34 6.06 -0.43 15.17
N TRP A 35 5.20 -0.10 14.21
CA TRP A 35 5.15 1.24 13.62
C TRP A 35 3.78 1.57 13.03
N SER A 36 3.45 2.86 12.95
CA SER A 36 2.19 3.36 12.39
C SER A 36 2.41 4.46 11.35
N GLY A 37 1.78 4.33 10.19
CA GLY A 37 1.85 5.29 9.09
C GLY A 37 0.49 5.80 8.66
N LEU A 38 0.47 7.04 8.15
CA LEU A 38 -0.72 7.65 7.55
C LEU A 38 -0.30 8.55 6.39
N TYR A 39 -0.79 8.25 5.20
CA TYR A 39 -0.73 9.12 4.04
C TYR A 39 -2.12 9.71 3.75
N GLN A 40 -2.15 10.97 3.31
CA GLN A 40 -3.37 11.70 2.98
C GLN A 40 -3.17 12.44 1.65
N HIS A 41 -4.10 12.26 0.72
CA HIS A 41 -4.20 13.05 -0.50
C HIS A 41 -5.66 13.48 -0.72
N GLY A 42 -5.92 14.78 -0.58
CA GLY A 42 -7.29 15.30 -0.56
C GLY A 42 -8.12 14.63 0.55
N ASP A 43 -9.24 14.02 0.15
CA ASP A 43 -10.15 13.26 1.01
C ASP A 43 -9.85 11.75 1.05
N CYS A 44 -8.72 11.32 0.49
CA CYS A 44 -8.27 9.94 0.52
C CYS A 44 -7.17 9.73 1.56
N TYR A 45 -7.28 8.65 2.34
CA TYR A 45 -6.36 8.29 3.41
C TYR A 45 -5.92 6.84 3.27
N LEU A 46 -4.63 6.59 3.45
CA LEU A 46 -4.05 5.25 3.63
C LEU A 46 -3.33 5.21 4.96
N ALA A 47 -3.77 4.34 5.87
CA ALA A 47 -3.12 4.10 7.13
C ALA A 47 -2.58 2.67 7.20
N HIS A 48 -1.40 2.52 7.78
CA HIS A 48 -0.72 1.24 7.93
C HIS A 48 -0.28 1.03 9.38
N GLN A 49 -0.47 -0.18 9.88
CA GLN A 49 0.07 -0.66 11.15
C GLN A 49 1.06 -1.77 10.81
N ARG A 50 2.34 -1.51 11.01
CA ARG A 50 3.44 -2.37 10.56
C ARG A 50 3.80 -3.40 11.63
N LEU A 51 3.89 -4.66 11.22
CA LEU A 51 4.66 -5.69 11.91
C LEU A 51 5.95 -5.88 11.11
N ALA A 52 7.08 -5.48 11.67
CA ALA A 52 8.37 -5.48 11.01
C ALA A 52 8.96 -6.90 11.00
N VAL A 53 8.66 -7.67 9.94
CA VAL A 53 9.20 -9.03 9.74
C VAL A 53 10.42 -9.02 8.83
N ILE A 54 10.31 -8.36 7.67
CA ILE A 54 11.39 -8.22 6.68
C ILE A 54 11.83 -6.75 6.64
N ASP A 55 13.14 -6.54 6.62
CA ASP A 55 13.82 -5.23 6.63
C ASP A 55 13.31 -4.28 7.73
N PRO A 56 13.56 -4.52 9.03
CA PRO A 56 13.01 -3.69 10.10
C PRO A 56 13.47 -2.23 10.04
N ALA A 57 14.63 -1.96 9.44
CA ALA A 57 15.25 -0.65 9.36
C ALA A 57 14.69 0.23 8.23
N SER A 58 14.02 -0.35 7.23
CA SER A 58 13.49 0.37 6.06
C SER A 58 12.16 -0.23 5.57
N GLY A 59 11.35 0.49 4.80
CA GLY A 59 10.05 -0.05 4.32
C GLY A 59 8.83 0.27 5.20
N ASP A 60 8.90 1.35 5.96
CA ASP A 60 7.70 1.95 6.55
C ASP A 60 6.71 2.34 5.45
N GLN A 61 5.43 2.00 5.63
CA GLN A 61 4.39 2.20 4.63
C GLN A 61 3.37 3.23 5.12
N PRO A 62 2.82 4.12 4.28
CA PRO A 62 2.69 3.94 2.83
C PRO A 62 3.97 4.21 2.03
N LEU A 63 4.21 3.40 0.99
CA LEU A 63 5.38 3.51 0.11
C LEU A 63 5.02 4.35 -1.12
N LEU A 64 5.98 5.15 -1.60
CA LEU A 64 5.83 5.98 -2.78
C LEU A 64 6.80 5.55 -3.88
N ASN A 65 6.37 5.69 -5.14
CA ASN A 65 7.30 5.62 -6.27
C ASN A 65 8.25 6.84 -6.29
N GLU A 66 9.20 6.86 -7.24
CA GLU A 66 10.25 7.88 -7.29
C GLU A 66 9.73 9.31 -7.52
N ASP A 67 8.61 9.43 -8.24
CA ASP A 67 8.00 10.72 -8.58
C ASP A 67 6.86 11.10 -7.61
N GLU A 68 6.62 10.28 -6.58
CA GLU A 68 5.55 10.44 -5.59
C GLU A 68 4.13 10.55 -6.20
N THR A 69 3.97 10.03 -7.41
CA THR A 69 2.71 9.95 -8.17
C THR A 69 1.93 8.67 -7.90
N VAL A 70 2.50 7.71 -7.17
CA VAL A 70 1.82 6.48 -6.78
C VAL A 70 2.16 6.19 -5.33
N VAL A 71 1.12 5.99 -4.51
CA VAL A 71 1.25 5.63 -3.10
C VAL A 71 0.58 4.30 -2.83
N VAL A 72 1.30 3.40 -2.18
CA VAL A 72 0.85 2.02 -1.93
C VAL A 72 0.92 1.66 -0.46
N THR A 73 0.02 0.81 -0.02
CA THR A 73 0.07 0.13 1.27
C THR A 73 -0.28 -1.33 1.06
N VAL A 74 0.58 -2.19 1.56
CA VAL A 74 0.61 -3.63 1.31
C VAL A 74 0.67 -4.37 2.63
N ASN A 75 -0.21 -5.36 2.81
CA ASN A 75 -0.12 -6.34 3.87
C ASN A 75 0.06 -7.69 3.17
N GLY A 76 1.31 -8.14 3.12
CA GLY A 76 1.73 -9.34 2.44
C GLY A 76 3.23 -9.27 2.18
N GLU A 77 3.72 -10.30 1.49
CA GLU A 77 5.10 -10.38 1.03
C GLU A 77 5.08 -10.50 -0.51
N ILE A 78 6.16 -10.14 -1.20
CA ILE A 78 6.37 -10.27 -2.67
C ILE A 78 7.67 -11.04 -2.95
N TYR A 79 7.64 -12.37 -2.88
CA TYR A 79 8.77 -13.31 -3.05
C TYR A 79 9.52 -13.12 -4.36
N ASN A 80 8.85 -12.66 -5.43
CA ASN A 80 9.49 -12.40 -6.71
C ASN A 80 9.90 -10.92 -6.91
N HIS A 81 9.95 -10.11 -5.85
CA HIS A 81 10.28 -8.67 -5.93
C HIS A 81 11.61 -8.42 -6.63
N GLU A 82 12.65 -9.22 -6.38
CA GLU A 82 13.94 -9.06 -7.05
C GLU A 82 13.86 -9.24 -8.57
N LYS A 83 13.07 -10.23 -9.02
CA LYS A 83 12.84 -10.47 -10.45
C LYS A 83 12.07 -9.31 -11.07
N LEU A 84 11.08 -8.77 -10.35
CA LEU A 84 10.29 -7.63 -10.80
C LEU A 84 11.11 -6.34 -10.86
N ARG A 85 12.00 -6.09 -9.88
CA ARG A 85 12.92 -4.95 -9.88
C ARG A 85 13.84 -4.95 -11.11
N LYS A 86 14.30 -6.13 -11.54
CA LYS A 86 15.11 -6.27 -12.77
C LYS A 86 14.35 -5.89 -14.05
N LEU A 87 13.01 -5.94 -14.04
CA LEU A 87 12.18 -5.48 -15.17
C LEU A 87 12.01 -3.96 -15.21
N LEU A 88 12.46 -3.26 -14.16
CA LEU A 88 12.33 -1.82 -13.99
C LEU A 88 13.72 -1.15 -13.85
N PRO A 89 14.64 -1.31 -14.81
CA PRO A 89 16.03 -0.87 -14.66
C PRO A 89 16.21 0.65 -14.55
N ASN A 90 15.22 1.44 -15.00
CA ASN A 90 15.26 2.90 -14.95
C ASN A 90 14.58 3.49 -13.70
N HIS A 91 14.01 2.65 -12.83
CA HIS A 91 13.32 3.11 -11.63
C HIS A 91 14.27 3.19 -10.43
N LYS A 92 14.09 4.23 -9.60
CA LYS A 92 14.88 4.45 -8.39
C LYS A 92 14.09 4.04 -7.15
N PHE A 93 14.37 2.84 -6.66
CA PHE A 93 13.76 2.30 -5.45
C PHE A 93 14.27 3.02 -4.20
N ARG A 94 13.37 3.31 -3.25
CA ARG A 94 13.68 4.06 -2.03
C ARG A 94 14.03 3.14 -0.87
N THR A 95 13.56 1.89 -0.90
CA THR A 95 13.71 0.94 0.20
C THR A 95 14.12 -0.45 -0.28
N GLY A 96 14.63 -1.26 0.64
CA GLY A 96 14.89 -2.68 0.42
C GLY A 96 13.63 -3.56 0.47
N SER A 97 12.49 -2.99 0.88
CA SER A 97 11.23 -3.72 1.01
C SER A 97 10.83 -4.38 -0.31
N ASP A 98 10.38 -5.62 -0.19
CA ASP A 98 9.72 -6.37 -1.24
C ASP A 98 8.49 -5.63 -1.80
N CYS A 99 7.79 -4.87 -0.96
CA CYS A 99 6.61 -4.08 -1.30
C CYS A 99 6.89 -2.80 -2.09
N ASP A 100 8.13 -2.29 -2.10
CA ASP A 100 8.51 -1.06 -2.82
C ASP A 100 8.24 -1.20 -4.32
N VAL A 101 8.49 -2.40 -4.86
CA VAL A 101 8.37 -2.69 -6.29
C VAL A 101 6.97 -2.42 -6.85
N ILE A 102 5.95 -2.49 -6.00
CA ILE A 102 4.55 -2.31 -6.38
C ILE A 102 4.29 -0.89 -6.85
N ALA A 103 4.79 0.14 -6.14
CA ALA A 103 4.55 1.53 -6.49
C ALA A 103 5.12 1.86 -7.89
N HIS A 104 6.32 1.35 -8.18
CA HIS A 104 7.00 1.54 -9.47
C HIS A 104 6.37 0.73 -10.61
N LEU A 105 5.95 -0.50 -10.36
CA LEU A 105 5.27 -1.29 -11.40
C LEU A 105 3.97 -0.64 -11.85
N VAL A 106 3.24 -0.05 -10.91
CA VAL A 106 1.96 0.60 -11.22
C VAL A 106 2.17 1.90 -11.99
N SER A 107 3.16 2.71 -11.62
CA SER A 107 3.50 3.91 -12.39
C SER A 107 3.95 3.57 -13.83
N HIS A 108 4.63 2.43 -14.01
CA HIS A 108 5.10 1.95 -15.32
C HIS A 108 3.97 1.41 -16.22
N THR A 109 2.88 0.90 -15.64
CA THR A 109 1.86 0.14 -16.38
C THR A 109 0.57 0.96 -16.50
N SER A 110 0.53 1.90 -17.43
CA SER A 110 -0.55 2.89 -17.57
C SER A 110 -1.96 2.35 -17.92
N ASN A 111 -2.16 1.05 -18.18
CA ASN A 111 -3.48 0.49 -18.52
C ASN A 111 -3.74 -0.99 -18.16
N SER A 112 -2.86 -1.66 -17.42
CA SER A 112 -2.93 -3.14 -17.27
C SER A 112 -2.80 -3.63 -15.83
N PHE A 113 -3.43 -2.94 -14.87
CA PHE A 113 -3.48 -3.39 -13.47
C PHE A 113 -4.16 -4.77 -13.32
N VAL A 114 -5.05 -5.16 -14.25
CA VAL A 114 -5.72 -6.48 -14.25
C VAL A 114 -4.74 -7.65 -14.49
N PHE A 115 -3.60 -7.42 -15.15
CA PHE A 115 -2.57 -8.44 -15.40
C PHE A 115 -1.51 -8.51 -14.28
N PHE A 116 -1.49 -7.52 -13.40
CA PHE A 116 -0.56 -7.39 -12.29
C PHE A 116 -0.65 -8.52 -11.26
N PRO A 117 -1.83 -8.88 -10.71
CA PRO A 117 -1.94 -9.92 -9.70
C PRO A 117 -1.50 -11.30 -10.22
N ARG A 118 -1.56 -11.56 -11.54
CA ARG A 118 -1.10 -12.83 -12.14
C ARG A 118 0.42 -12.98 -12.21
N LYS A 119 1.17 -11.87 -12.11
CA LYS A 119 2.64 -11.88 -12.11
C LYS A 119 3.24 -11.93 -10.71
N LEU A 120 2.43 -11.71 -9.68
CA LEU A 120 2.87 -11.76 -8.28
C LEU A 120 2.69 -13.17 -7.75
N SER A 121 3.76 -13.75 -7.25
CA SER A 121 3.72 -15.11 -6.69
C SER A 121 3.48 -15.03 -5.19
N LEU A 122 2.26 -14.67 -4.72
CA LEU A 122 1.94 -14.53 -3.28
C LEU A 122 0.52 -14.13 -2.86
N LEU A 123 0.34 -14.11 -1.53
CA LEU A 123 -0.78 -13.61 -0.72
C LEU A 123 -0.52 -12.15 -0.31
N PHE A 124 -1.38 -11.21 -0.74
CA PHE A 124 -1.31 -9.83 -0.25
C PHE A 124 -2.64 -9.08 -0.38
N ASN A 125 -2.81 -8.10 0.49
CA ASN A 125 -3.78 -7.02 0.36
C ASN A 125 -3.06 -5.75 -0.08
N LEU A 126 -3.51 -5.11 -1.16
CA LEU A 126 -2.92 -3.88 -1.70
C LEU A 126 -3.98 -2.79 -1.80
N TYR A 127 -3.65 -1.64 -1.25
CA TYR A 127 -4.37 -0.38 -1.43
C TYR A 127 -3.44 0.62 -2.09
N LEU A 128 -3.93 1.29 -3.13
CA LEU A 128 -3.15 2.22 -3.93
C LEU A 128 -3.92 3.50 -4.18
N ILE A 129 -3.28 4.64 -3.93
CA ILE A 129 -3.76 5.95 -4.37
C ILE A 129 -2.81 6.45 -5.47
N SER A 130 -3.34 6.70 -6.66
CA SER A 130 -2.68 7.52 -7.68
C SER A 130 -3.33 8.90 -7.70
N PRO A 131 -2.59 10.01 -7.49
CA PRO A 131 -3.10 11.35 -7.68
C PRO A 131 -3.43 11.67 -9.15
N TYR A 132 -2.80 10.99 -10.11
CA TYR A 132 -2.92 11.29 -11.54
C TYR A 132 -2.86 10.03 -12.44
N PRO A 133 -3.94 9.69 -13.17
CA PRO A 133 -5.32 10.14 -12.94
C PRO A 133 -5.80 9.68 -11.56
N SER A 134 -6.77 10.39 -10.96
CA SER A 134 -7.29 10.15 -9.60
C SER A 134 -7.99 8.79 -9.48
N ILE A 135 -7.20 7.71 -9.48
CA ILE A 135 -7.68 6.35 -9.42
C ILE A 135 -7.19 5.73 -8.14
N VAL A 136 -8.13 5.11 -7.43
CA VAL A 136 -7.85 4.29 -6.27
C VAL A 136 -8.05 2.84 -6.65
N TYR A 137 -7.03 2.03 -6.42
CA TYR A 137 -7.10 0.59 -6.66
C TYR A 137 -7.06 -0.13 -5.32
N VAL A 138 -8.00 -1.06 -5.14
CA VAL A 138 -8.01 -2.02 -4.05
C VAL A 138 -7.96 -3.40 -4.70
N THR A 139 -6.96 -4.18 -4.35
CA THR A 139 -6.84 -5.55 -4.87
C THR A 139 -6.40 -6.52 -3.80
N THR A 140 -6.87 -7.74 -3.95
CA THR A 140 -6.63 -8.87 -3.06
C THR A 140 -6.25 -10.04 -3.95
N VAL A 141 -5.15 -10.70 -3.65
CA VAL A 141 -4.82 -11.98 -4.27
C VAL A 141 -5.09 -13.05 -3.23
N ASP A 142 -6.20 -13.77 -3.40
CA ASP A 142 -6.75 -14.68 -2.40
C ASP A 142 -6.18 -16.10 -2.54
N LEU A 143 -5.67 -16.61 -1.41
CA LEU A 143 -5.83 -17.98 -0.92
C LEU A 143 -6.04 -17.90 0.62
N SER A 144 -7.27 -17.68 1.05
CA SER A 144 -7.87 -17.97 2.37
C SER A 144 -7.46 -17.22 3.65
N ASP A 145 -6.38 -16.42 3.73
CA ASP A 145 -5.85 -15.95 5.03
C ASP A 145 -5.96 -14.43 5.34
N HIS A 146 -6.60 -13.61 4.49
CA HIS A 146 -6.66 -12.17 4.68
C HIS A 146 -8.08 -11.59 4.60
N LEU A 147 -8.64 -11.19 5.74
CA LEU A 147 -9.94 -10.50 5.81
C LEU A 147 -9.82 -9.04 5.37
N ILE A 148 -10.59 -8.67 4.34
CA ILE A 148 -10.88 -7.29 3.97
C ILE A 148 -12.36 -7.02 4.19
N TYR A 149 -12.62 -5.89 4.83
CA TYR A 149 -13.95 -5.33 4.97
C TYR A 149 -13.99 -4.02 4.18
N CYS A 150 -14.91 -3.92 3.23
CA CYS A 150 -15.24 -2.69 2.53
C CYS A 150 -16.60 -2.21 3.07
N PHE A 151 -16.70 -0.94 3.43
CA PHE A 151 -17.91 -0.31 3.97
C PHE A 151 -18.27 0.92 3.14
#